data_AF-A0A9E6CGS2-F1
#
_entry.id   AF-A0A9E6CGS2-F1
#
_cell.length_a   1.000
_cell.length_b   1.000
_cell.length_c   1.000
_cell.angle_alpha   90.00
_cell.angle_beta   90.00
_cell.angle_gamma   90.00
#
_symmetry.space_group_name_H-M   'P 1'
#
loop_
_entity.id
_entity.type
_entity.pdbx_description
1 polymer ?
#
loop_
_entity_poly.entity_id
_entity_poly.type
_entity_poly.pdbx_seq_one_letter_code
_entity_poly.pdbx_strand_id
1 'polypeptide(L)'
;MEKKIPYKITEEIVRFAFEVYIGRFAKKWSILFTNPTAGPWKKIVLNTGETSMEIGRYKREEKRPDLILFLKDPAICIVVEAKDAFNKINNEDQIEKSFSVFKKERKRIQEHSAFNTFINKDIHFINSYLWYDTTAKNIDTLKNSYFRQHVNEGHLLCIVGTKKDGNLCFKGELVAKNEALLNKKVAKAIEELFQTS
;
A
#
# COMPACT_ATOMS: atom_id res chain seq x y z
N MET A 1 18.20 -34.05 13.39
CA MET A 1 18.19 -32.72 14.04
C MET A 1 18.02 -31.69 12.93
N GLU A 2 16.86 -31.05 12.80
CA GLU A 2 16.64 -30.04 11.76
C GLU A 2 17.50 -28.80 12.05
N LYS A 3 18.36 -28.45 11.08
CA LYS A 3 19.21 -27.27 11.18
C LYS A 3 18.35 -26.05 10.82
N LYS A 4 17.90 -25.29 11.83
CA LYS A 4 17.19 -24.02 11.60
C LYS A 4 18.18 -22.99 11.04
N ILE A 5 17.98 -22.59 9.79
CA ILE A 5 18.72 -21.47 9.20
C ILE A 5 18.05 -20.17 9.68
N PRO A 6 18.76 -19.29 10.39
CA PRO A 6 18.19 -18.01 10.79
C PRO A 6 17.93 -17.15 9.54
N TYR A 7 16.71 -16.66 9.40
CA TYR A 7 16.34 -15.71 8.34
C TYR A 7 15.85 -14.41 8.97
N LYS A 8 16.15 -13.29 8.32
CA LYS A 8 15.66 -11.97 8.70
C LYS A 8 14.52 -11.57 7.77
N ILE A 9 13.44 -11.05 8.33
CA ILE A 9 12.37 -10.43 7.53
C ILE A 9 12.93 -9.15 6.89
N THR A 10 12.88 -9.06 5.56
CA THR A 10 13.32 -7.91 4.78
C THR A 10 12.10 -7.16 4.20
N GLU A 11 12.31 -5.93 3.71
CA GLU A 11 11.24 -5.11 3.10
C GLU A 11 10.55 -5.88 1.96
N GLU A 12 11.37 -6.59 1.17
CA GLU A 12 10.92 -7.44 0.07
C GLU A 12 10.04 -8.62 0.55
N ILE A 13 10.43 -9.30 1.63
CA ILE A 13 9.65 -10.41 2.19
C ILE A 13 8.29 -9.88 2.66
N VAL A 14 8.26 -8.72 3.32
CA VAL A 14 7.00 -8.11 3.80
C VAL A 14 6.11 -7.73 2.62
N ARG A 15 6.65 -7.00 1.64
CA ARG A 15 5.94 -6.61 0.41
C ARG A 15 5.39 -7.82 -0.33
N PHE A 16 6.23 -8.83 -0.58
CA PHE A 16 5.84 -10.01 -1.34
C PHE A 16 4.79 -10.84 -0.60
N ALA A 17 4.94 -11.03 0.71
CA ALA A 17 3.93 -11.73 1.48
C ALA A 17 2.58 -10.99 1.48
N PHE A 18 2.60 -9.65 1.47
CA PHE A 18 1.39 -8.85 1.32
C PHE A 18 0.78 -8.98 -0.09
N GLU A 19 1.60 -8.98 -1.14
CA GLU A 19 1.17 -9.25 -2.52
C GLU A 19 0.44 -10.60 -2.63
N VAL A 20 1.03 -11.66 -2.04
CA VAL A 20 0.42 -13.00 -1.98
C VAL A 20 -0.88 -12.98 -1.18
N TYR A 21 -0.92 -12.24 -0.06
CA TYR A 21 -2.14 -12.08 0.73
C TYR A 21 -3.26 -11.45 -0.11
N ILE A 22 -2.99 -10.35 -0.81
CA ILE A 22 -3.95 -9.68 -1.69
C ILE A 22 -4.48 -10.64 -2.75
N GLY A 23 -3.58 -11.32 -3.47
CA GLY A 23 -3.95 -12.24 -4.54
C GLY A 23 -4.80 -13.42 -4.06
N ARG A 24 -4.59 -13.90 -2.82
CA ARG A 24 -5.35 -15.03 -2.27
C ARG A 24 -6.68 -14.61 -1.65
N PHE A 25 -6.67 -13.54 -0.89
CA PHE A 25 -7.74 -13.25 0.07
C PHE A 25 -8.53 -11.96 -0.25
N ALA A 26 -7.97 -11.05 -1.05
CA ALA A 26 -8.59 -9.77 -1.38
C ALA A 26 -8.93 -9.67 -2.88
N LYS A 27 -9.67 -10.65 -3.41
CA LYS A 27 -9.92 -10.82 -4.87
C LYS A 27 -10.51 -9.61 -5.61
N LYS A 28 -11.17 -8.69 -4.91
CA LYS A 28 -11.70 -7.44 -5.50
C LYS A 28 -10.61 -6.41 -5.78
N TRP A 29 -9.47 -6.52 -5.11
CA TRP A 29 -8.34 -5.60 -5.22
C TRP A 29 -7.41 -6.03 -6.35
N SER A 30 -7.06 -5.08 -7.20
CA SER A 30 -6.12 -5.25 -8.30
C SER A 30 -4.76 -4.68 -7.90
N ILE A 31 -3.69 -5.39 -8.24
CA ILE A 31 -2.32 -4.90 -8.07
C ILE A 31 -1.95 -4.15 -9.34
N LEU A 32 -1.92 -2.82 -9.28
CA LEU A 32 -1.55 -1.98 -10.42
C LEU A 32 -0.05 -2.00 -10.68
N PHE A 33 0.73 -2.04 -9.61
CA PHE A 33 2.18 -2.05 -9.67
C PHE A 33 2.73 -2.78 -8.46
N THR A 34 3.80 -3.53 -8.67
CA THR A 34 4.61 -4.13 -7.62
C THR A 34 6.07 -3.91 -8.00
N ASN A 35 6.89 -3.44 -7.08
CA ASN A 35 8.31 -3.18 -7.29
C ASN A 35 9.08 -4.50 -7.19
N PRO A 36 9.50 -5.13 -8.32
CA PRO A 36 10.11 -6.45 -8.25
C PRO A 36 11.59 -6.34 -7.88
N THR A 37 12.07 -7.36 -7.19
CA THR A 37 13.47 -7.57 -6.78
C THR A 37 14.42 -7.67 -7.97
N ALA A 38 13.95 -8.29 -9.06
CA ALA A 38 14.67 -8.43 -10.31
C ALA A 38 13.66 -8.44 -11.47
N GLY A 39 14.03 -7.79 -12.58
CA GLY A 39 13.27 -7.83 -13.82
C GLY A 39 13.08 -6.45 -14.48
N PRO A 40 12.86 -6.42 -15.80
CA PRO A 40 12.69 -5.18 -16.56
C PRO A 40 11.32 -4.52 -16.34
N TRP A 41 10.42 -5.17 -15.60
CA TRP A 41 9.02 -4.80 -15.49
C TRP A 41 8.84 -3.59 -14.57
N LYS A 42 8.72 -2.43 -15.21
CA LYS A 42 8.40 -1.14 -14.59
C LYS A 42 7.02 -0.66 -15.00
N LYS A 43 6.15 -1.57 -15.42
CA LYS A 43 4.83 -1.25 -15.97
C LYS A 43 3.82 -1.11 -14.85
N ILE A 44 2.97 -0.11 -14.96
CA ILE A 44 1.75 0.01 -14.17
C ILE A 44 0.64 -0.56 -15.04
N VAL A 45 -0.06 -1.58 -14.56
CA VAL A 45 -1.06 -2.33 -15.34
C VAL A 45 -2.34 -2.42 -14.55
N LEU A 46 -3.43 -1.91 -15.12
CA LEU A 46 -4.76 -2.22 -14.63
C LEU A 46 -5.17 -3.59 -15.17
N ASN A 47 -5.44 -4.54 -14.27
CA ASN A 47 -5.98 -5.84 -14.62
C ASN A 47 -7.27 -6.09 -13.85
N THR A 48 -8.41 -6.10 -14.56
CA THR A 48 -9.73 -6.36 -13.97
C THR A 48 -10.27 -7.74 -14.32
N GLY A 49 -9.41 -8.66 -14.78
CA GLY A 49 -9.80 -9.98 -15.29
C GLY A 49 -10.38 -9.93 -16.71
N GLU A 50 -11.23 -8.95 -16.99
CA GLU A 50 -11.81 -8.70 -18.32
C GLU A 50 -10.91 -7.84 -19.21
N THR A 51 -10.18 -6.90 -18.61
CA THR A 51 -9.33 -5.95 -19.32
C THR A 51 -7.96 -5.91 -18.68
N SER A 52 -6.92 -5.94 -19.51
CA SER A 52 -5.56 -5.60 -19.13
C SER A 52 -5.11 -4.37 -19.91
N MET A 53 -4.79 -3.29 -19.20
CA MET A 53 -4.35 -2.03 -19.79
C MET A 53 -3.09 -1.54 -19.09
N GLU A 54 -2.05 -1.25 -19.86
CA GLU A 54 -0.88 -0.56 -19.36
C GLU A 54 -1.20 0.93 -19.18
N ILE A 55 -1.05 1.45 -17.96
CA ILE A 55 -1.35 2.85 -17.61
C ILE A 55 -0.11 3.67 -17.27
N GLY A 56 1.08 3.12 -17.51
CA GLY A 56 2.33 3.83 -17.36
C GLY A 56 3.55 2.92 -17.24
N ARG A 57 4.73 3.55 -17.30
CA ARG A 57 6.01 2.91 -16.99
C ARG A 57 6.92 3.82 -16.18
N TYR A 58 7.66 3.25 -15.23
CA TYR A 58 8.76 3.94 -14.56
C TYR A 58 10.04 3.90 -15.40
N LYS A 59 10.81 4.99 -15.35
CA LYS A 59 12.21 4.99 -15.83
C LYS A 59 13.11 4.23 -14.83
N ARG A 60 14.34 3.91 -15.23
CA ARG A 60 15.27 3.11 -14.40
C ARG A 60 15.66 3.78 -13.09
N GLU A 61 15.93 5.06 -13.13
CA GLU A 61 16.40 5.83 -11.97
C GLU A 61 15.26 6.56 -11.24
N GLU A 62 14.04 6.30 -11.68
CA GLU A 62 12.87 6.95 -11.13
C GLU A 62 12.51 6.36 -9.77
N LYS A 63 12.36 7.21 -8.76
CA LYS A 63 11.73 6.82 -7.49
C LYS A 63 10.32 6.30 -7.75
N ARG A 64 10.00 5.18 -7.11
CA ARG A 64 8.77 4.41 -7.30
C ARG A 64 8.30 3.87 -5.95
N PRO A 65 7.00 3.66 -5.74
CA PRO A 65 6.50 3.00 -4.54
C PRO A 65 6.84 1.51 -4.57
N ASP A 66 6.60 0.78 -3.49
CA ASP A 66 6.78 -0.66 -3.47
C ASP A 66 5.58 -1.42 -4.05
N LEU A 67 4.38 -0.89 -3.87
CA LEU A 67 3.15 -1.51 -4.34
C LEU A 67 2.07 -0.44 -4.58
N ILE A 68 1.24 -0.64 -5.61
CA ILE A 68 0.03 0.16 -5.84
C ILE A 68 -1.15 -0.80 -5.94
N LEU A 69 -2.15 -0.60 -5.08
CA LEU A 69 -3.39 -1.36 -5.08
C LEU A 69 -4.55 -0.50 -5.57
N PHE A 70 -5.51 -1.14 -6.23
CA PHE A 70 -6.69 -0.47 -6.73
C PHE A 70 -7.96 -1.29 -6.49
N LEU A 71 -9.03 -0.62 -6.08
CA LEU A 71 -10.36 -1.18 -5.96
C LEU A 71 -11.33 -0.35 -6.80
N LYS A 72 -11.90 -0.96 -7.85
CA LYS A 72 -12.76 -0.26 -8.82
C LYS A 72 -14.00 0.38 -8.21
N ASP A 73 -14.61 -0.28 -7.23
CA ASP A 73 -15.77 0.25 -6.50
C ASP A 73 -15.49 0.11 -5.00
N PRO A 74 -15.21 1.23 -4.28
CA PRO A 74 -15.63 2.60 -4.58
C PRO A 74 -14.56 3.52 -5.22
N ALA A 75 -13.69 3.01 -6.10
CA ALA A 75 -12.58 3.74 -6.74
C ALA A 75 -11.52 4.20 -5.73
N ILE A 76 -10.84 3.25 -5.09
CA ILE A 76 -9.76 3.50 -4.12
C ILE A 76 -8.43 3.13 -4.75
N CYS A 77 -7.43 4.02 -4.63
CA CYS A 77 -6.06 3.74 -4.99
C CYS A 77 -5.17 3.87 -3.74
N ILE A 78 -4.48 2.78 -3.37
CA ILE A 78 -3.54 2.78 -2.24
C ILE A 78 -2.13 2.72 -2.81
N VAL A 79 -1.29 3.68 -2.41
CA VAL A 79 0.15 3.66 -2.70
C VAL A 79 0.86 3.22 -1.44
N VAL A 80 1.59 2.10 -1.52
CA VAL A 80 2.20 1.44 -0.36
C VAL A 80 3.72 1.54 -0.45
N GLU A 81 4.34 2.00 0.63
CA GLU A 81 5.77 1.91 0.89
C GLU A 81 6.03 0.83 1.95
N ALA A 82 6.91 -0.12 1.65
CA ALA A 82 7.22 -1.23 2.54
C ALA A 82 8.55 -0.99 3.26
N LYS A 83 8.61 -1.37 4.54
CA LYS A 83 9.85 -1.43 5.34
C LYS A 83 9.87 -2.71 6.16
N ASP A 84 11.06 -3.18 6.51
CA ASP A 84 11.22 -4.38 7.34
C ASP A 84 10.89 -4.13 8.81
N ALA A 85 10.95 -2.87 9.26
CA ALA A 85 10.69 -2.49 10.64
C ALA A 85 10.13 -1.06 10.75
N PHE A 86 9.35 -0.84 11.81
CA PHE A 86 8.68 0.44 12.11
C PHE A 86 9.65 1.62 12.21
N ASN A 87 10.79 1.45 12.85
CA ASN A 87 11.78 2.52 13.06
C ASN A 87 12.38 3.06 11.75
N LYS A 88 12.31 2.31 10.65
CA LYS A 88 12.71 2.79 9.33
C LYS A 88 11.65 3.64 8.64
N ILE A 89 10.40 3.57 9.10
CA ILE A 89 9.30 4.42 8.64
C ILE A 89 9.24 5.69 9.49
N ASN A 90 9.37 5.55 10.81
CA ASN A 90 9.17 6.64 11.77
C ASN A 90 10.38 7.58 11.88
N ASN A 91 10.84 8.07 10.74
CA ASN A 91 11.81 9.15 10.59
C ASN A 91 11.23 10.16 9.60
N GLU A 92 11.32 11.46 9.93
CA GLU A 92 10.78 12.56 9.13
C GLU A 92 11.26 12.53 7.68
N ASP A 93 12.56 12.33 7.45
CA ASP A 93 13.12 12.26 6.09
C ASP A 93 12.50 11.14 5.26
N GLN A 94 12.14 10.02 5.90
CA GLN A 94 11.56 8.88 5.21
C GLN A 94 10.08 9.10 4.92
N ILE A 95 9.35 9.71 5.86
CA ILE A 95 7.97 10.12 5.66
C ILE A 95 7.88 11.09 4.48
N GLU A 96 8.74 12.12 4.44
CA GLU A 96 8.75 13.11 3.36
C GLU A 96 9.09 12.47 2.01
N LYS A 97 10.10 11.59 1.95
CA LYS A 97 10.48 10.87 0.72
C LYS A 97 9.32 10.02 0.20
N SER A 98 8.68 9.26 1.08
CA SER A 98 7.56 8.37 0.73
C SER A 98 6.36 9.20 0.27
N PHE A 99 6.10 10.31 0.93
CA PHE A 99 5.01 11.21 0.57
C PHE A 99 5.22 11.93 -0.77
N SER A 100 6.47 12.27 -1.11
CA SER A 100 6.83 12.77 -2.44
C SER A 100 6.51 11.75 -3.54
N VAL A 101 6.80 10.47 -3.30
CA VAL A 101 6.42 9.37 -4.21
C VAL A 101 4.90 9.28 -4.31
N PHE A 102 4.18 9.28 -3.18
CA PHE A 102 2.71 9.27 -3.17
C PHE A 102 2.09 10.38 -4.02
N LYS A 103 2.51 11.64 -3.84
CA LYS A 103 2.01 12.78 -4.61
C LYS A 103 2.21 12.60 -6.12
N LYS A 104 3.38 12.07 -6.49
CA LYS A 104 3.73 11.83 -7.87
C LYS A 104 2.86 10.73 -8.49
N GLU A 105 2.65 9.62 -7.78
CA GLU A 105 1.80 8.53 -8.26
C GLU A 105 0.33 8.92 -8.32
N ARG A 106 -0.15 9.68 -7.33
CA ARG A 106 -1.48 10.29 -7.36
C ARG A 106 -1.66 11.12 -8.62
N LYS A 107 -0.75 12.06 -8.88
CA LYS A 107 -0.78 12.90 -10.09
C LYS A 107 -0.78 12.07 -11.37
N ARG A 108 0.15 11.11 -11.48
CA ARG A 108 0.26 10.21 -12.64
C ARG A 108 -1.06 9.49 -12.94
N ILE A 109 -1.67 8.90 -11.92
CA ILE A 109 -2.91 8.12 -12.09
C ILE A 109 -4.07 9.06 -12.41
N GLN A 110 -4.17 10.20 -11.72
CA GLN A 110 -5.21 11.22 -11.97
C GLN A 110 -5.13 11.85 -13.35
N GLU A 111 -3.96 11.94 -13.96
CA GLU A 111 -3.78 12.53 -15.31
C GLU A 111 -3.91 11.48 -16.43
N HIS A 112 -4.01 10.20 -16.09
CA HIS A 112 -4.08 9.14 -17.09
C HIS A 112 -5.48 9.00 -17.69
N SER A 113 -5.69 9.59 -18.87
CA SER A 113 -7.00 9.69 -19.54
C SER A 113 -7.75 8.36 -19.65
N ALA A 114 -7.12 7.30 -20.19
CA ALA A 114 -7.79 6.01 -20.37
C ALA A 114 -8.15 5.33 -19.04
N PHE A 115 -7.37 5.58 -17.98
CA PHE A 115 -7.69 5.05 -16.66
C PHE A 115 -8.91 5.78 -16.09
N ASN A 116 -8.93 7.11 -16.19
CA ASN A 116 -10.07 7.91 -15.76
C ASN A 116 -11.35 7.61 -16.54
N THR A 117 -11.25 7.41 -17.86
CA THR A 117 -12.40 6.98 -18.68
C THR A 117 -12.93 5.62 -18.21
N PHE A 118 -12.04 4.67 -17.90
CA PHE A 118 -12.44 3.35 -17.43
C PHE A 118 -13.07 3.38 -16.03
N ILE A 119 -12.57 4.23 -15.13
CA ILE A 119 -13.08 4.34 -13.75
C ILE A 119 -14.34 5.21 -13.67
N ASN A 120 -14.39 6.29 -14.43
CA ASN A 120 -15.49 7.25 -14.52
C ASN A 120 -16.01 7.72 -13.14
N LYS A 121 -15.10 7.89 -12.19
CA LYS A 121 -15.35 8.30 -10.79
C LYS A 121 -14.12 9.02 -10.25
N ASP A 122 -14.33 9.86 -9.23
CA ASP A 122 -13.23 10.41 -8.45
C ASP A 122 -12.53 9.30 -7.66
N ILE A 123 -11.21 9.21 -7.86
CA ILE A 123 -10.38 8.20 -7.21
C ILE A 123 -9.97 8.71 -5.82
N HIS A 124 -10.24 7.89 -4.80
CA HIS A 124 -9.80 8.12 -3.43
C HIS A 124 -8.37 7.60 -3.26
N PHE A 125 -7.41 8.51 -3.16
CA PHE A 125 -6.01 8.15 -2.94
C PHE A 125 -5.70 8.03 -1.45
N ILE A 126 -5.03 6.94 -1.07
CA ILE A 126 -4.60 6.66 0.29
C ILE A 126 -3.10 6.38 0.26
N ASN A 127 -2.35 7.15 1.05
CA ASN A 127 -0.95 6.84 1.31
C ASN A 127 -0.87 5.72 2.35
N SER A 128 0.06 4.79 2.20
CA SER A 128 0.15 3.64 3.08
C SER A 128 1.59 3.24 3.38
N TYR A 129 1.79 2.81 4.62
CA TYR A 129 3.03 2.16 5.04
C TYR A 129 2.75 0.73 5.44
N LEU A 130 3.63 -0.16 5.00
CA LEU A 130 3.61 -1.57 5.30
C LEU A 130 4.89 -1.95 6.05
N TRP A 131 4.77 -2.59 7.21
CA TRP A 131 5.94 -3.14 7.91
C TRP A 131 5.66 -4.43 8.63
N TYR A 132 6.73 -5.10 9.06
CA TYR A 132 6.64 -6.24 9.94
C TYR A 132 6.89 -5.84 11.39
N ASP A 133 6.01 -6.26 12.28
CA ASP A 133 6.18 -6.13 13.72
C ASP A 133 5.62 -7.39 14.41
N THR A 134 6.35 -7.93 15.37
CA THR A 134 5.89 -9.10 16.14
C THR A 134 4.81 -8.74 17.16
N THR A 135 4.66 -7.45 17.49
CA THR A 135 3.80 -6.95 18.56
C THR A 135 2.66 -6.05 18.09
N ALA A 136 2.65 -5.66 16.81
CA ALA A 136 1.73 -4.67 16.24
C ALA A 136 1.62 -3.35 17.03
N LYS A 137 2.68 -3.01 17.77
CA LYS A 137 2.78 -1.72 18.46
C LYS A 137 3.12 -0.65 17.43
N ASN A 138 3.00 0.61 17.82
CA ASN A 138 3.53 1.79 17.10
C ASN A 138 2.66 2.42 15.99
N ILE A 139 1.43 1.97 15.75
CA ILE A 139 0.53 2.64 14.79
C ILE A 139 0.24 4.08 15.20
N ASP A 140 -0.09 4.31 16.48
CA ASP A 140 -0.34 5.66 17.02
C ASP A 140 0.85 6.61 16.86
N THR A 141 2.07 6.08 17.03
CA THR A 141 3.29 6.86 16.82
C THR A 141 3.41 7.30 15.36
N LEU A 142 3.15 6.41 14.40
CA LEU A 142 3.19 6.74 12.98
C LEU A 142 2.16 7.80 12.62
N LYS A 143 0.93 7.60 13.09
CA LYS A 143 -0.19 8.54 12.92
C LYS A 143 0.23 9.95 13.34
N ASN A 144 0.78 10.08 14.54
CA ASN A 144 1.22 11.36 15.07
C ASN A 144 2.34 11.99 14.24
N SER A 145 3.37 11.23 13.86
CA SER A 145 4.46 11.73 13.03
C SER A 145 3.98 12.18 11.65
N TYR A 146 3.13 11.38 11.01
CA TYR A 146 2.61 11.66 9.67
C TYR A 146 1.75 12.93 9.62
N PHE A 147 0.76 13.05 10.52
CA PHE A 147 -0.15 14.19 10.48
C PHE A 147 0.48 15.50 10.98
N ARG A 148 1.58 15.45 11.74
CA ARG A 148 2.39 16.65 12.01
C ARG A 148 2.98 17.24 10.72
N GLN A 149 3.43 16.39 9.80
CA GLN A 149 4.11 16.83 8.58
C GLN A 149 3.15 17.07 7.41
N HIS A 150 2.00 16.37 7.39
CA HIS A 150 1.07 16.38 6.25
C HIS A 150 -0.36 16.72 6.68
N VAL A 151 -0.49 17.88 7.32
CA VAL A 151 -1.70 18.40 7.96
C VAL A 151 -2.91 18.46 7.02
N ASN A 152 -2.74 18.52 5.69
CA ASN A 152 -3.86 18.68 4.75
C ASN A 152 -4.21 17.39 3.97
N GLU A 153 -3.61 16.26 4.30
CA GLU A 153 -3.84 15.02 3.59
C GLU A 153 -4.91 14.15 4.28
N GLY A 154 -5.80 13.58 3.47
CA GLY A 154 -7.05 13.00 3.96
C GLY A 154 -6.87 11.73 4.79
N HIS A 155 -6.09 10.76 4.30
CA HIS A 155 -6.05 9.42 4.86
C HIS A 155 -4.64 8.80 4.82
N LEU A 156 -4.33 8.04 5.87
CA LEU A 156 -3.15 7.19 6.00
C LEU A 156 -3.61 5.77 6.30
N LEU A 157 -3.09 4.77 5.59
CA LEU A 157 -3.30 3.36 5.92
C LEU A 157 -2.03 2.74 6.49
N CYS A 158 -2.09 2.36 7.77
CA CYS A 158 -1.02 1.65 8.46
C CYS A 158 -1.23 0.15 8.34
N ILE A 159 -0.31 -0.58 7.70
CA ILE A 159 -0.40 -2.03 7.50
C ILE A 159 0.72 -2.73 8.25
N VAL A 160 0.35 -3.65 9.12
CA VAL A 160 1.30 -4.43 9.93
C VAL A 160 1.18 -5.90 9.59
N GLY A 161 2.29 -6.46 9.09
CA GLY A 161 2.51 -7.89 9.03
C GLY A 161 2.94 -8.42 10.41
N THR A 162 2.26 -9.44 10.89
CA THR A 162 2.51 -10.13 12.17
C THR A 162 2.64 -11.62 11.93
N LYS A 163 3.29 -12.35 12.83
CA LYS A 163 3.38 -13.81 12.74
C LYS A 163 2.40 -14.46 13.73
N LYS A 164 1.52 -15.32 13.24
CA LYS A 164 0.57 -16.11 14.04
C LYS A 164 0.61 -17.56 13.58
N ASP A 165 0.88 -18.49 14.49
CA ASP A 165 0.92 -19.94 14.22
C ASP A 165 1.80 -20.33 13.03
N GLY A 166 2.94 -19.65 12.87
CA GLY A 166 3.86 -19.87 11.75
C GLY A 166 3.53 -19.14 10.45
N ASN A 167 2.32 -18.58 10.33
CA ASN A 167 1.87 -17.84 9.14
C ASN A 167 2.04 -16.33 9.33
N LEU A 168 2.19 -15.61 8.21
CA LEU A 168 2.16 -14.16 8.22
C LEU A 168 0.71 -13.68 8.04
N CYS A 169 0.23 -12.89 8.99
CA CYS A 169 -1.09 -12.27 8.98
C CYS A 169 -0.94 -10.75 8.86
N PHE A 170 -1.88 -10.09 8.20
CA PHE A 170 -1.87 -8.64 8.02
C PHE A 170 -3.02 -7.99 8.75
N LYS A 171 -2.74 -6.88 9.41
CA LYS A 171 -3.75 -5.98 9.96
C LYS A 171 -3.55 -4.62 9.33
N GLY A 172 -4.65 -3.93 9.06
CA GLY A 172 -4.62 -2.56 8.59
C GLY A 172 -5.45 -1.66 9.47
N GLU A 173 -4.95 -0.45 9.69
CA GLU A 173 -5.68 0.62 10.35
C GLU A 173 -5.74 1.84 9.42
N LEU A 174 -6.95 2.18 9.00
CA LEU A 174 -7.19 3.41 8.24
C LEU A 174 -7.32 4.57 9.22
N VAL A 175 -6.44 5.54 9.08
CA VAL A 175 -6.40 6.71 9.91
C VAL A 175 -6.77 7.93 9.08
N ALA A 176 -7.77 8.68 9.55
CA ALA A 176 -8.15 9.96 8.99
C ALA A 176 -7.71 11.09 9.92
N LYS A 177 -7.36 12.25 9.37
CA LYS A 177 -7.20 13.46 10.19
C LYS A 177 -8.53 13.87 10.83
N ASN A 178 -9.62 13.72 10.08
CA ASN A 178 -10.97 13.99 10.53
C ASN A 178 -11.83 12.78 10.17
N GLU A 179 -12.27 12.04 11.18
CA GLU A 179 -13.11 10.86 11.00
C GLU A 179 -14.45 11.19 10.32
N ALA A 180 -14.96 12.42 10.46
CA ALA A 180 -16.17 12.86 9.76
C ALA A 180 -15.97 12.96 8.23
N LEU A 181 -14.72 13.05 7.75
CA LEU A 181 -14.37 13.01 6.33
C LEU A 181 -14.16 11.58 5.81
N LEU A 182 -14.14 10.59 6.69
CA LEU A 182 -13.96 9.20 6.31
C LEU A 182 -15.24 8.70 5.63
N ASN A 183 -15.16 8.55 4.30
CA ASN A 183 -16.25 7.96 3.54
C ASN A 183 -16.50 6.53 4.03
N LYS A 184 -17.71 6.24 4.54
CA LYS A 184 -18.09 4.92 5.07
C LYS A 184 -17.83 3.77 4.09
N LYS A 185 -17.96 4.01 2.79
CA LYS A 185 -17.64 3.00 1.76
C LYS A 185 -16.13 2.72 1.70
N VAL A 186 -15.30 3.75 1.87
CA VAL A 186 -13.84 3.61 1.91
C VAL A 186 -13.43 2.85 3.16
N ALA A 187 -13.94 3.23 4.34
CA ALA A 187 -13.67 2.52 5.60
C ALA A 187 -14.02 1.02 5.48
N LYS A 188 -15.25 0.72 5.04
CA LYS A 188 -15.71 -0.65 4.83
C LYS A 188 -14.85 -1.42 3.83
N ALA A 189 -14.45 -0.80 2.72
CA ALA A 189 -13.58 -1.45 1.75
C ALA A 189 -12.20 -1.79 2.31
N ILE A 190 -11.65 -0.93 3.18
CA ILE A 190 -10.38 -1.20 3.87
C ILE A 190 -10.57 -2.28 4.95
N GLU A 191 -11.68 -2.31 5.67
CA GLU A 191 -11.98 -3.42 6.58
C GLU A 191 -12.07 -4.76 5.81
N GLU A 192 -12.80 -4.79 4.70
CA GLU A 192 -12.92 -5.97 3.82
C GLU A 192 -11.56 -6.44 3.27
N LEU A 193 -10.59 -5.54 3.09
CA LEU A 193 -9.22 -5.87 2.68
C LEU A 193 -8.52 -6.81 3.68
N PHE A 194 -8.87 -6.74 4.98
CA PHE A 194 -8.20 -7.48 6.05
C PHE A 194 -9.08 -8.55 6.73
N GLN A 195 -10.36 -8.69 6.38
CA GLN A 195 -11.33 -9.59 7.04
C GLN A 195 -11.09 -11.10 6.81
N THR A 196 -10.07 -11.48 6.06
CA THR A 196 -9.83 -12.85 5.58
C THR A 196 -8.53 -13.48 6.10
N SER A 197 -7.83 -12.83 7.05
CA SER A 197 -6.59 -13.31 7.68
C SER A 197 -6.80 -14.07 8.99
#